data_AF-A0A0Q0S2Q2-F1
#
_entry.id   AF-A0A0Q0S2Q2-F1
#
_cell.length_a   1.000
_cell.length_b   1.000
_cell.length_c   1.000
_cell.angle_alpha   90.00
_cell.angle_beta   90.00
_cell.angle_gamma   90.00
#
_symmetry.space_group_name_H-M   'P 1'
#
loop_
_entity.id
_entity.type
_entity.pdbx_description
1 polymer ?
#
loop_
_entity_poly.entity_id
_entity_poly.type
_entity_poly.pdbx_seq_one_letter_code
_entity_poly.pdbx_strand_id
1 'polypeptide(L)'
;MNKIKLFLLYITFLQSAFILAQSKANYQSLTNRVKQFSKPAKVLFNNIDSKGNGSIEFTNAKKQVLRFRLDKKKLQVMHGGIAYQLFYYKNNYLQRIETFDTSGNFAAERESKNEAAVNFIIDKPDLYLQKKKLIDAAEGNIDLKDDSNEKIIRVEIFDHNNLPIREFQPTYISSKTYWNYNVRMYWP
;
A
#
# COMPACT_ATOMS: atom_id res chain seq x y z
N MET A 1 -42.71 -21.18 -37.62
CA MET A 1 -41.36 -20.57 -37.63
C MET A 1 -40.35 -21.66 -37.98
N ASN A 2 -39.63 -21.56 -39.09
CA ASN A 2 -38.71 -22.62 -39.55
C ASN A 2 -37.69 -22.97 -38.48
N LYS A 3 -37.47 -24.26 -38.21
CA LYS A 3 -36.51 -24.77 -37.20
C LYS A 3 -35.11 -24.15 -37.36
N ILE A 4 -34.72 -23.81 -38.59
CA ILE A 4 -33.47 -23.12 -38.94
C ILE A 4 -33.43 -21.69 -38.39
N LYS A 5 -34.54 -20.93 -38.44
CA LYS A 5 -34.61 -19.56 -37.91
C LYS A 5 -34.53 -19.54 -36.38
N LEU A 6 -35.12 -20.54 -35.72
CA LEU A 6 -35.05 -20.71 -34.27
C LEU A 6 -33.61 -21.08 -33.84
N PHE A 7 -32.95 -21.98 -34.57
CA PHE A 7 -31.57 -22.38 -34.33
C PHE A 7 -30.57 -21.21 -34.48
N LEU A 8 -30.74 -20.38 -35.52
CA LEU A 8 -29.92 -19.18 -35.72
C LEU A 8 -30.10 -18.14 -34.60
N LEU A 9 -31.32 -18.00 -34.06
CA LEU A 9 -31.60 -17.12 -32.92
C LEU A 9 -30.82 -17.56 -31.67
N TYR A 10 -30.75 -18.87 -31.40
CA TYR A 10 -29.97 -19.42 -30.28
C TYR A 10 -28.47 -19.17 -30.44
N ILE A 11 -27.93 -19.26 -31.66
CA ILE A 11 -26.51 -18.95 -31.92
C ILE A 11 -26.22 -17.47 -31.65
N THR A 12 -27.10 -16.56 -32.08
CA THR A 12 -26.92 -15.12 -31.83
C THR A 12 -26.99 -14.75 -30.35
N PHE A 13 -27.87 -15.40 -29.58
CA PHE A 13 -27.92 -15.24 -28.13
C PHE A 13 -26.67 -15.83 -27.44
N LEU A 14 -26.18 -16.98 -27.88
CA LEU A 14 -24.95 -17.59 -27.33
C LEU A 14 -23.72 -16.69 -27.55
N GLN A 15 -23.60 -16.07 -28.74
CA GLN A 15 -22.48 -15.18 -29.05
C GLN A 15 -22.49 -13.90 -28.22
N SER A 16 -23.66 -13.36 -27.87
CA SER A 16 -23.75 -12.18 -26.98
C SER A 16 -23.31 -12.45 -25.54
N ALA A 17 -23.39 -13.69 -25.05
CA ALA A 17 -22.97 -14.06 -23.70
C ALA A 17 -21.43 -14.11 -23.54
N PHE A 18 -20.68 -14.40 -24.61
CA PHE A 18 -19.22 -14.47 -24.55
C PHE A 18 -18.53 -13.10 -24.59
N ILE A 19 -19.22 -12.04 -25.02
CA ILE A 19 -18.62 -10.70 -25.19
C ILE A 19 -18.58 -9.91 -23.86
N LEU A 20 -19.29 -10.35 -22.81
CA LEU A 20 -19.38 -9.65 -21.53
C LEU A 20 -18.48 -10.20 -20.41
N ALA A 21 -17.68 -11.23 -20.67
CA ALA A 21 -16.66 -11.68 -19.73
C ALA A 21 -15.37 -10.86 -19.89
N GLN A 22 -15.44 -9.54 -19.67
CA GLN A 22 -14.23 -8.79 -19.31
C GLN A 22 -13.75 -9.34 -17.96
N SER A 23 -12.75 -10.22 -17.99
CA SER A 23 -12.13 -10.71 -16.78
C SER A 23 -11.59 -9.49 -16.01
N LYS A 24 -12.24 -9.16 -14.89
CA LYS A 24 -11.61 -8.27 -13.91
C LYS A 24 -10.29 -8.95 -13.56
N ALA A 25 -9.17 -8.34 -13.97
CA ALA A 25 -7.85 -8.90 -13.73
C ALA A 25 -7.72 -9.19 -12.23
N ASN A 26 -7.63 -10.47 -11.87
CA ASN A 26 -7.58 -10.89 -10.48
C ASN A 26 -6.14 -10.82 -9.99
N TYR A 27 -5.77 -9.69 -9.37
CA TYR A 27 -4.44 -9.46 -8.81
C TYR A 27 -4.22 -10.12 -7.44
N GLN A 28 -5.20 -10.88 -6.92
CA GLN A 28 -5.08 -11.55 -5.63
C GLN A 28 -3.94 -12.58 -5.60
N SER A 29 -3.57 -13.16 -6.75
CA SER A 29 -2.40 -14.05 -6.84
C SER A 29 -1.09 -13.32 -6.51
N LEU A 30 -0.98 -12.02 -6.82
CA LEU A 30 0.21 -11.22 -6.52
C LEU A 30 0.37 -10.97 -5.02
N THR A 31 -0.72 -11.00 -4.24
CA THR A 31 -0.63 -10.85 -2.78
C THR A 31 0.00 -12.06 -2.11
N ASN A 32 0.01 -13.23 -2.77
CA ASN A 32 0.56 -14.46 -2.21
C ASN A 32 2.09 -14.47 -2.12
N ARG A 33 2.77 -13.54 -2.79
CA ARG A 33 4.25 -13.47 -2.79
C ARG A 33 4.80 -12.96 -1.45
N VAL A 34 4.09 -12.02 -0.82
CA VAL A 34 4.49 -11.44 0.47
C VAL A 34 3.99 -12.31 1.61
N LYS A 35 4.87 -13.12 2.20
CA LYS A 35 4.53 -14.11 3.26
C LYS A 35 3.94 -13.47 4.52
N GLN A 36 4.35 -12.25 4.82
CA GLN A 36 3.96 -11.47 5.99
C GLN A 36 2.51 -10.94 5.86
N PHE A 37 1.97 -10.87 4.64
CA PHE A 37 0.60 -10.42 4.41
C PHE A 37 -0.38 -11.56 4.63
N SER A 38 -1.23 -11.42 5.65
CA SER A 38 -2.18 -12.46 6.03
C SER A 38 -3.35 -12.59 5.07
N LYS A 39 -3.89 -13.81 4.95
CA LYS A 39 -5.08 -14.15 4.16
C LYS A 39 -6.29 -14.38 5.08
N PRO A 40 -7.54 -14.26 4.61
CA PRO A 40 -7.95 -13.83 3.27
C PRO A 40 -7.72 -12.33 3.03
N ALA A 41 -7.44 -11.97 1.78
CA ALA A 41 -7.23 -10.60 1.35
C ALA A 41 -8.40 -10.10 0.50
N LYS A 42 -8.82 -8.85 0.73
CA LYS A 42 -9.83 -8.15 -0.06
C LYS A 42 -9.24 -6.88 -0.65
N VAL A 43 -9.73 -6.45 -1.81
CA VAL A 43 -9.34 -5.15 -2.40
C VAL A 43 -9.84 -4.04 -1.47
N LEU A 44 -8.93 -3.15 -1.08
CA LEU A 44 -9.22 -1.93 -0.34
C LEU A 44 -9.38 -0.74 -1.30
N PHE A 45 -8.50 -0.64 -2.29
CA PHE A 45 -8.48 0.43 -3.28
C PHE A 45 -7.92 -0.09 -4.60
N ASN A 46 -8.46 0.39 -5.72
CA ASN A 46 -8.06 -0.02 -7.06
C ASN A 46 -8.12 1.19 -8.00
N ASN A 47 -6.97 1.63 -8.47
CA ASN A 47 -6.82 2.71 -9.44
C ASN A 47 -5.94 2.25 -10.60
N ILE A 48 -6.46 1.32 -11.40
CA ILE A 48 -5.81 0.78 -12.59
C ILE A 48 -6.51 1.31 -13.84
N ASP A 49 -5.75 1.94 -14.73
CA ASP A 49 -6.23 2.48 -16.00
C ASP A 49 -6.53 1.37 -17.03
N SER A 50 -7.09 1.77 -18.19
CA SER A 50 -7.41 0.83 -19.28
C SER A 50 -6.19 0.14 -19.90
N LYS A 51 -4.99 0.71 -19.73
CA LYS A 51 -3.71 0.14 -20.17
C LYS A 51 -3.14 -0.84 -19.15
N GLY A 52 -3.72 -0.92 -17.95
CA GLY A 52 -3.27 -1.77 -16.87
C GLY A 52 -2.19 -1.13 -15.99
N ASN A 53 -2.11 0.20 -15.97
CA ASN A 53 -1.17 0.95 -15.12
C ASN A 53 -1.87 1.50 -13.89
N GLY A 54 -1.16 1.57 -12.78
CA GLY A 54 -1.63 2.28 -11.59
C GLY A 54 -1.35 1.52 -10.30
N SER A 55 -2.11 1.79 -9.25
CA SER A 55 -1.92 1.17 -7.93
C SER A 55 -3.13 0.35 -7.49
N ILE A 56 -2.85 -0.68 -6.70
CA ILE A 56 -3.86 -1.48 -6.03
C ILE A 56 -3.45 -1.71 -4.58
N GLU A 57 -4.44 -1.69 -3.70
CA GLU A 57 -4.29 -1.95 -2.27
C GLU A 57 -5.19 -3.11 -1.87
N PHE A 58 -4.64 -4.04 -1.10
CA PHE A 58 -5.38 -5.12 -0.46
C PHE A 58 -5.32 -4.96 1.06
N THR A 59 -6.40 -5.35 1.74
CA THR A 59 -6.43 -5.43 3.21
C THR A 59 -6.92 -6.79 3.69
N ASN A 60 -6.72 -7.08 4.97
CA ASN A 60 -7.09 -8.35 5.59
C ASN A 60 -7.65 -8.15 7.00
N ALA A 61 -8.01 -9.25 7.67
CA ALA A 61 -8.58 -9.24 9.01
C ALA A 61 -7.64 -8.65 10.09
N LYS A 62 -6.32 -8.69 9.86
CA LYS A 62 -5.32 -8.08 10.75
C LYS A 62 -5.13 -6.57 10.52
N LYS A 63 -5.97 -5.95 9.68
CA LYS A 63 -5.86 -4.54 9.27
C LYS A 63 -4.50 -4.20 8.63
N GLN A 64 -3.82 -5.19 8.04
CA GLN A 64 -2.66 -4.90 7.20
C GLN A 64 -3.15 -4.30 5.87
N VAL A 65 -2.33 -3.48 5.24
CA VAL A 65 -2.56 -3.01 3.87
C VAL A 65 -1.35 -3.37 3.03
N LEU A 66 -1.54 -4.19 1.99
CA LEU A 66 -0.52 -4.50 1.00
C LEU A 66 -0.77 -3.65 -0.24
N ARG A 67 0.22 -2.85 -0.63
CA ARG A 67 0.17 -1.97 -1.81
C ARG A 67 1.23 -2.40 -2.82
N PHE A 68 0.87 -2.34 -4.09
CA PHE A 68 1.81 -2.45 -5.21
C PHE A 68 1.27 -1.73 -6.44
N ARG A 69 2.14 -1.51 -7.43
CA ARG A 69 1.79 -0.88 -8.71
C ARG A 69 1.89 -1.86 -9.85
N LEU A 70 1.18 -1.51 -10.92
CA LEU A 70 1.24 -2.20 -12.18
C LEU A 70 1.71 -1.24 -13.27
N ASP A 71 2.54 -1.75 -14.17
CA ASP A 71 2.84 -1.19 -15.48
C ASP A 71 2.44 -2.22 -16.54
N LYS A 72 1.52 -1.87 -17.43
CA LYS A 72 0.96 -2.75 -18.47
C LYS A 72 0.52 -4.11 -17.91
N LYS A 73 -0.23 -4.09 -16.81
CA LYS A 73 -0.75 -5.27 -16.06
C LYS A 73 0.31 -6.14 -15.38
N LYS A 74 1.58 -5.74 -15.41
CA LYS A 74 2.68 -6.45 -14.73
C LYS A 74 3.07 -5.70 -13.47
N LEU A 75 3.50 -6.43 -12.44
CA LEU A 75 4.03 -5.85 -11.22
C LEU A 75 5.19 -4.90 -11.57
N GLN A 76 5.05 -3.64 -11.17
CA GLN A 76 6.06 -2.62 -11.39
C GLN A 76 7.15 -2.74 -10.32
N VAL A 77 8.41 -2.76 -10.77
CA VAL A 77 9.58 -2.61 -9.88
C VAL A 77 9.93 -1.14 -9.83
N MET A 78 10.15 -0.65 -8.62
CA MET A 78 10.46 0.73 -8.33
C MET A 78 11.94 0.87 -7.98
N HIS A 79 12.30 2.07 -7.50
CA HIS A 79 13.61 2.32 -6.95
C HIS A 79 13.95 1.29 -5.85
N GLY A 80 15.24 0.96 -5.76
CA GLY A 80 15.74 0.01 -4.77
C GLY A 80 15.30 -1.44 -5.00
N GLY A 81 14.68 -1.76 -6.15
CA GLY A 81 14.14 -3.10 -6.42
C GLY A 81 12.83 -3.39 -5.68
N ILE A 82 12.21 -2.38 -5.07
CA ILE A 82 10.97 -2.52 -4.30
C ILE A 82 9.79 -2.70 -5.25
N ALA A 83 8.94 -3.67 -4.98
CA ALA A 83 7.71 -3.93 -5.73
C ALA A 83 6.45 -3.88 -4.85
N TYR A 84 6.59 -4.12 -3.55
CA TYR A 84 5.49 -4.09 -2.59
C TYR A 84 5.82 -3.24 -1.37
N GLN A 85 4.77 -2.66 -0.78
CA GLN A 85 4.80 -2.04 0.54
C GLN A 85 3.71 -2.66 1.41
N LEU A 86 4.06 -3.06 2.63
CA LEU A 86 3.13 -3.62 3.61
C LEU A 86 3.03 -2.69 4.82
N PHE A 87 1.82 -2.18 5.04
CA PHE A 87 1.50 -1.27 6.13
C PHE A 87 0.79 -2.04 7.25
N TYR A 88 1.25 -1.83 8.47
CA TYR A 88 0.68 -2.43 9.68
C TYR A 88 0.01 -1.36 10.50
N TYR A 89 -1.26 -1.59 10.86
CA TYR A 89 -2.02 -0.68 11.69
C TYR A 89 -2.36 -1.33 13.04
N LYS A 90 -2.12 -0.58 14.12
CA LYS A 90 -2.51 -0.96 15.48
C LYS A 90 -3.27 0.20 16.11
N ASN A 91 -4.43 -0.08 16.71
CA ASN A 91 -5.31 0.95 17.29
C ASN A 91 -5.62 2.10 16.31
N ASN A 92 -5.78 1.77 15.03
CA ASN A 92 -6.00 2.72 13.91
C ASN A 92 -4.83 3.69 13.62
N TYR A 93 -3.66 3.45 14.20
CA TYR A 93 -2.42 4.17 13.89
C TYR A 93 -1.51 3.29 13.04
N LEU A 94 -0.84 3.89 12.05
CA LEU A 94 0.23 3.24 11.31
C LEU A 94 1.38 2.94 12.25
N GLN A 95 1.69 1.67 12.44
CA GLN A 95 2.72 1.19 13.36
C GLN A 95 4.01 0.82 12.63
N ARG A 96 3.90 0.30 11.40
CA ARG A 96 5.06 -0.17 10.65
C ARG A 96 4.80 -0.14 9.14
N ILE A 97 5.84 0.14 8.37
CA ILE A 97 5.90 -0.08 6.93
C ILE A 97 7.06 -1.03 6.64
N GLU A 98 6.85 -2.00 5.76
CA GLU A 98 7.89 -2.89 5.24
C GLU A 98 7.87 -2.87 3.70
N THR A 99 9.04 -3.00 3.09
CA THR A 99 9.22 -3.03 1.63
C THR A 99 9.70 -4.40 1.16
N PHE A 100 9.19 -4.85 0.01
CA PHE A 100 9.52 -6.16 -0.54
C PHE A 100 9.82 -6.12 -2.04
N ASP A 101 10.65 -7.05 -2.50
CA ASP A 101 10.98 -7.26 -3.90
C ASP A 101 9.85 -7.98 -4.66
N THR A 102 10.06 -8.24 -5.95
CA THR A 102 9.08 -8.96 -6.80
C THR A 102 8.79 -10.39 -6.37
N SER A 103 9.67 -11.00 -5.58
CA SER A 103 9.55 -12.34 -5.03
C SER A 103 8.88 -12.35 -3.65
N GLY A 104 8.66 -11.16 -3.05
CA GLY A 104 8.09 -10.99 -1.73
C GLY A 104 9.10 -11.17 -0.59
N ASN A 105 10.40 -11.04 -0.87
CA ASN A 105 11.44 -10.96 0.16
C ASN A 105 11.66 -9.51 0.58
N PHE A 106 12.16 -9.27 1.79
CA PHE A 106 12.52 -7.92 2.24
C PHE A 106 13.46 -7.26 1.24
N ALA A 107 13.09 -6.06 0.80
CA ALA A 107 13.89 -5.27 -0.11
C ALA A 107 14.26 -3.97 0.57
N ALA A 108 15.56 -3.69 0.57
CA ALA A 108 16.12 -2.46 1.10
C ALA A 108 16.40 -1.48 -0.04
N GLU A 109 16.03 -0.22 0.16
CA GLU A 109 16.41 0.82 -0.78
C GLU A 109 17.86 1.25 -0.52
N ARG A 110 18.74 1.02 -1.51
CA ARG A 110 20.17 1.31 -1.39
C ARG A 110 20.45 2.80 -1.18
N GLU A 111 19.65 3.67 -1.79
CA GLU A 111 19.79 5.13 -1.66
C GLU A 111 19.27 5.62 -0.30
N SER A 112 18.26 4.96 0.28
CA SER A 112 17.81 5.17 1.66
C SER A 112 18.58 4.30 2.66
N LYS A 113 19.91 4.19 2.50
CA LYS A 113 20.82 3.56 3.48
C LYS A 113 20.45 2.10 3.83
N ASN A 114 19.90 1.37 2.87
CA ASN A 114 19.36 0.03 3.02
C ASN A 114 18.11 -0.07 3.93
N GLU A 115 17.32 0.99 4.07
CA GLU A 115 16.02 0.97 4.74
C GLU A 115 15.08 -0.03 4.05
N ALA A 116 14.62 -1.02 4.81
CA ALA A 116 13.61 -2.00 4.39
C ALA A 116 12.34 -1.95 5.25
N ALA A 117 12.40 -1.31 6.42
CA ALA A 117 11.22 -1.07 7.24
C ALA A 117 11.37 0.13 8.17
N VAL A 118 10.23 0.72 8.50
CA VAL A 118 10.12 1.82 9.47
C VAL A 118 9.05 1.46 10.48
N ASN A 119 9.38 1.50 11.77
CA ASN A 119 8.41 1.49 12.86
C ASN A 119 8.09 2.91 13.29
N PHE A 120 6.83 3.14 13.65
CA PHE A 120 6.36 4.39 14.23
C PHE A 120 5.85 4.12 15.64
N ILE A 121 6.33 4.92 16.58
CA ILE A 121 5.99 4.85 18.00
C ILE A 121 5.43 6.21 18.38
N ILE A 122 4.14 6.26 18.71
CA ILE A 122 3.48 7.49 19.15
C ILE A 122 3.61 7.58 20.68
N ASP A 123 4.62 8.32 21.14
CA ASP A 123 4.92 8.51 22.56
C ASP A 123 3.86 9.37 23.27
N LYS A 124 3.19 10.27 22.54
CA LYS A 124 2.16 11.18 23.07
C LYS A 124 0.84 11.09 22.28
N PRO A 125 0.03 10.03 22.45
CA PRO A 125 -1.13 9.75 21.61
C PRO A 125 -2.22 10.83 21.64
N ASP A 126 -2.52 11.41 22.80
CA ASP A 126 -3.55 12.45 22.92
C ASP A 126 -3.15 13.75 22.19
N LEU A 127 -1.88 14.13 22.31
CA LEU A 127 -1.34 15.30 21.63
C LEU A 127 -1.30 15.09 20.11
N TYR A 128 -0.93 13.88 19.68
CA TYR A 128 -1.02 13.52 18.26
C TYR A 128 -2.46 13.61 17.75
N LEU A 129 -3.45 13.11 18.50
CA LEU A 129 -4.86 13.16 18.08
C LEU A 129 -5.35 14.60 17.89
N GLN A 130 -4.97 15.52 18.77
CA GLN A 130 -5.28 16.94 18.64
C GLN A 130 -4.67 17.52 17.36
N LYS A 131 -3.38 17.25 17.10
CA LYS A 131 -2.70 17.72 15.89
C LYS A 131 -3.28 17.11 14.61
N LYS A 132 -3.58 15.81 14.63
CA LYS A 132 -4.20 15.11 13.50
C LYS A 132 -5.51 15.76 13.09
N LYS A 133 -6.36 16.13 14.06
CA LYS A 133 -7.62 16.84 13.77
C LYS A 133 -7.38 18.18 13.06
N LEU A 134 -6.35 18.91 13.46
CA LEU A 134 -5.97 20.16 12.79
C LEU A 134 -5.48 19.89 11.35
N ILE A 135 -4.60 18.91 11.17
CA ILE A 135 -4.07 18.53 9.84
C ILE A 135 -5.21 18.10 8.91
N ASP A 136 -6.08 17.21 9.39
CA ASP A 136 -7.22 16.69 8.62
C ASP A 136 -8.20 17.80 8.24
N ALA A 137 -8.50 18.73 9.15
CA ALA A 137 -9.43 19.85 8.90
C ALA A 137 -8.95 20.79 7.80
N ALA A 138 -7.65 20.78 7.51
CA ALA A 138 -7.07 21.55 6.43
C ALA A 138 -6.67 20.69 5.23
N GLU A 139 -7.09 19.43 5.17
CA GLU A 139 -6.75 18.49 4.09
C GLU A 139 -5.23 18.35 3.86
N GLY A 140 -4.42 18.55 4.91
CA GLY A 140 -2.96 18.59 4.78
C GLY A 140 -2.37 19.91 4.29
N ASN A 141 -3.18 20.92 3.97
CA ASN A 141 -2.76 22.24 3.47
C ASN A 141 -2.32 23.22 4.57
N ILE A 142 -2.19 22.80 5.85
CA ILE A 142 -1.55 23.68 6.83
C ILE A 142 -0.05 23.66 6.58
N ASP A 143 0.55 24.86 6.59
CA ASP A 143 1.97 25.05 6.81
C ASP A 143 2.33 24.73 8.27
N LEU A 144 2.04 23.50 8.69
CA LEU A 144 2.53 22.97 9.94
C LEU A 144 4.01 22.78 9.70
N LYS A 145 4.80 23.63 10.37
CA LYS A 145 6.24 23.51 10.37
C LYS A 145 6.58 22.07 10.75
N ASP A 146 7.48 21.47 9.98
CA ASP A 146 8.04 20.16 10.31
C ASP A 146 8.84 20.33 11.62
N ASP A 147 8.19 20.07 12.75
CA ASP A 147 8.77 20.22 14.08
C ASP A 147 8.92 18.86 14.76
N SER A 148 10.10 18.26 14.59
CA SER A 148 10.48 17.04 15.30
C SER A 148 10.73 17.26 16.80
N ASN A 149 10.86 18.51 17.27
CA ASN A 149 11.05 18.80 18.69
C ASN A 149 9.78 18.59 19.52
N GLU A 150 8.62 18.43 18.86
CA GLU A 150 7.38 18.00 19.49
C GLU A 150 7.57 16.69 20.29
N LYS A 151 8.49 15.84 19.83
CA LYS A 151 8.79 14.52 20.42
C LYS A 151 7.51 13.72 20.69
N ILE A 152 6.65 13.66 19.67
CA ILE A 152 5.37 12.95 19.71
C ILE A 152 5.49 11.59 19.02
N ILE A 153 6.15 11.53 17.87
CA ILE A 153 6.34 10.31 17.09
C ILE A 153 7.83 10.04 16.95
N ARG A 154 8.25 8.89 17.46
CA ARG A 154 9.58 8.33 17.27
C ARG A 154 9.54 7.30 16.15
N VAL A 155 10.60 7.27 15.33
CA VAL A 155 10.76 6.29 14.26
C VAL A 155 11.95 5.38 14.52
N GLU A 156 11.79 4.11 14.21
CA GLU A 156 12.86 3.12 14.19
C GLU A 156 13.04 2.58 12.77
N ILE A 157 14.24 2.69 12.21
CA ILE A 157 14.57 2.28 10.83
C ILE A 157 15.32 0.95 10.89
N PHE A 158 14.94 0.02 10.00
CA PHE A 158 15.49 -1.33 9.94
C PHE A 158 16.05 -1.64 8.55
N ASP A 159 17.12 -2.41 8.51
CA ASP A 159 17.75 -2.88 7.27
C ASP A 159 17.03 -4.10 6.65
N HIS A 160 17.54 -4.61 5.53
CA HIS A 160 17.04 -5.83 4.86
C HIS A 160 17.07 -7.10 5.72
N ASN A 161 17.90 -7.15 6.77
CA ASN A 161 17.93 -8.25 7.74
C ASN A 161 16.95 -8.00 8.90
N ASN A 162 16.15 -6.94 8.81
CA ASN A 162 15.27 -6.47 9.86
C ASN A 162 16.03 -6.14 11.16
N LEU A 163 17.27 -5.65 11.03
CA LEU A 163 18.07 -5.16 12.15
C LEU A 163 17.98 -3.64 12.24
N PRO A 164 17.88 -3.05 13.45
CA PRO A 164 17.85 -1.60 13.62
C PRO A 164 19.12 -0.95 13.07
N ILE A 165 18.97 0.09 12.24
CA ILE A 165 20.07 0.90 11.75
C ILE A 165 20.40 1.97 12.81
N ARG A 166 21.31 1.63 13.71
CA ARG A 166 21.62 2.41 14.93
C ARG A 166 22.01 3.86 14.67
N GLU A 167 22.66 4.15 13.54
CA GLU A 167 23.08 5.49 13.13
C GLU A 167 21.93 6.50 13.04
N PHE A 168 20.69 6.02 12.84
CA PHE A 168 19.49 6.84 12.72
C PHE A 168 18.59 6.79 13.95
N GLN A 169 19.07 6.23 15.08
CA GLN A 169 18.27 6.00 16.28
C GLN A 169 18.78 6.77 17.50
N PRO A 170 17.90 7.37 18.32
CA PRO A 170 16.48 7.61 18.10
C PRO A 170 16.24 8.82 17.19
N THR A 171 15.28 8.72 16.26
CA THR A 171 14.87 9.86 15.44
C THR A 171 13.40 10.17 15.70
N TYR A 172 13.09 11.44 15.94
CA TYR A 172 11.71 11.94 16.02
C TYR A 172 11.32 12.57 14.69
N ILE A 173 10.07 12.38 14.29
CA ILE A 173 9.48 13.04 13.13
C ILE A 173 8.32 13.92 13.58
N SER A 174 8.00 14.94 12.80
CA SER A 174 6.82 15.75 13.09
C SER A 174 5.52 14.98 12.87
N SER A 175 4.46 15.49 13.48
CA SER A 175 3.10 15.02 13.25
C SER A 175 2.66 15.14 11.78
N LYS A 176 3.17 16.15 11.04
CA LYS A 176 2.90 16.33 9.59
C LYS A 176 3.58 15.24 8.77
N THR A 177 4.84 14.96 9.06
CA THR A 177 5.59 13.90 8.37
C THR A 177 4.92 12.54 8.61
N TYR A 178 4.55 12.20 9.85
CA TYR A 178 3.80 10.98 10.13
C TYR A 178 2.43 10.94 9.42
N TRP A 179 1.72 12.06 9.31
CA TRP A 179 0.47 12.13 8.56
C TRP A 179 0.67 11.84 7.07
N ASN A 180 1.75 12.32 6.44
CA ASN A 180 2.07 12.03 5.04
C ASN A 180 2.30 10.53 4.79
N TYR A 181 2.93 9.83 5.73
CA TYR A 181 3.02 8.36 5.71
C TYR A 181 1.65 7.68 5.71
N ASN A 182 0.67 8.25 6.42
CA ASN A 182 -0.69 7.71 6.50
C ASN A 182 -1.54 8.04 5.26
N VAL A 183 -1.36 9.22 4.65
CA VAL A 183 -2.17 9.70 3.50
C VAL A 183 -1.70 9.17 2.15
N ARG A 184 -0.97 8.05 2.17
CA ARG A 184 -0.60 7.29 0.96
C ARG A 184 0.42 8.00 0.06
N MET A 185 1.12 9.01 0.59
CA MET A 185 2.21 9.70 -0.12
C MET A 185 3.61 9.17 0.21
N TYR A 186 3.76 8.23 1.16
CA TYR A 186 5.02 7.52 1.29
C TYR A 186 5.20 6.54 0.12
N TRP A 187 5.84 7.07 -0.91
CA TRP A 187 6.58 6.32 -1.90
C TRP A 187 8.04 6.78 -1.72
N PRO A 188 8.98 5.87 -1.44
CA PRO A 188 10.39 6.18 -1.66
C PRO A 188 10.60 6.56 -3.15
#